data_AF-A0AA36N8K4-F1
#
_entry.id   AF-A0AA36N8K4-F1
#
_cell.length_a   1.000
_cell.length_b   1.000
_cell.length_c   1.000
_cell.angle_alpha   90.00
_cell.angle_beta   90.00
_cell.angle_gamma   90.00
#
_symmetry.space_group_name_H-M   'P 1'
#
loop_
_entity.id
_entity.type
_entity.pdbx_description
1 polymer ?
#
loop_
_entity_poly.entity_id
_entity_poly.type
_entity_poly.pdbx_seq_one_letter_code
_entity_poly.pdbx_strand_id
1 'polypeptide(L)'
;MASVIGRRTALTAGAVGVAAGTMGTWFEMSHGVFCIPVLTLPPLALNHQVATACPGERFPIDERAADFLEKVSDEVLSTVLSEFRPKREGEGNYSALVTNFVRSVQSRISRQQHSRVQDRSSSSEPRRRRRRTRYRHSSSESEDSFGRRRKPSVQSPSSPPLKPKRKVEDSEEESALPEPEQLDRLQAAVQHAQDELTRVEADARDDERLKAAKAEDEYSREVEEATVQVRERAERDMELKLKDLERRLRNEMEQAVEDGKVAAEEAAQSRRLDAERDARQERERLVAEAERSLRSARKAQMLAQKKIERSEKKAAAKAKRMLSKVSSSQSPPRKKEKKVEKEKAKKEKREDSDDSDAGRRHRKDRALNGRRDRRRHSESRSEESTSRRREVRLSARSRSRSHRRSGGGGGGGGGGGGGGGPTQRELDDFRERYPIDTRAYGVLMSVPGEVQKSVLNQFRPKREGEPDYSALVASFVRAVMHRHSMNQPRRDDGGPGASTLAEFRERYPMDDRAFGVLERCARPVQATVLADFRPRREGEDDYSALVMGFVRSIEARTGAGNRQRERGYRRDEGRSRSSDSA
;
A
#
# COMPACT_ATOMS: atom_id res chain seq x y z
N MET A 1 25.85 -59.97 38.46
CA MET A 1 25.02 -59.31 39.51
C MET A 1 25.59 -57.93 39.80
N ALA A 2 24.97 -56.87 39.28
CA ALA A 2 25.01 -55.51 39.82
C ALA A 2 24.01 -54.65 39.02
N SER A 3 23.10 -54.01 39.74
CA SER A 3 21.85 -53.43 39.27
C SER A 3 21.98 -52.23 38.33
N VAL A 4 21.08 -52.26 37.36
CA VAL A 4 20.57 -51.16 36.53
C VAL A 4 19.90 -50.10 37.42
N ILE A 5 20.30 -48.84 37.31
CA ILE A 5 19.51 -47.68 37.76
C ILE A 5 19.36 -46.73 36.57
N GLY A 6 18.29 -46.92 35.81
CA GLY A 6 17.85 -45.99 34.78
C GLY A 6 17.10 -44.82 35.44
N ARG A 7 17.65 -43.61 35.34
CA ARG A 7 16.93 -42.38 35.68
C ARG A 7 16.03 -41.99 34.49
N ARG A 8 14.73 -42.24 34.62
CA ARG A 8 13.69 -41.67 33.75
C ARG A 8 13.52 -40.19 34.09
N THR A 9 13.73 -39.32 33.12
CA THR A 9 13.29 -37.92 33.17
C THR A 9 11.79 -37.88 32.87
N ALA A 10 11.01 -37.43 33.85
CA ALA A 10 9.57 -37.21 33.71
C ALA A 10 9.30 -36.05 32.74
N LEU A 11 8.58 -36.36 31.66
CA LEU A 11 7.93 -35.39 30.78
C LEU A 11 6.71 -34.82 31.53
N THR A 12 6.78 -33.56 31.92
CA THR A 12 5.61 -32.78 32.35
C THR A 12 4.84 -32.34 31.11
N ALA A 13 3.77 -33.08 30.80
CA ALA A 13 2.75 -32.66 29.84
C ALA A 13 1.93 -31.50 30.42
N GLY A 14 2.21 -30.29 29.96
CA GLY A 14 1.33 -29.13 30.21
C GLY A 14 0.13 -29.21 29.29
N ALA A 15 -1.01 -29.64 29.83
CA ALA A 15 -2.30 -29.60 29.16
C ALA A 15 -2.71 -28.14 28.91
N VAL A 16 -2.71 -27.72 27.65
CA VAL A 16 -3.33 -26.47 27.20
C VAL A 16 -4.83 -26.73 27.13
N GLY A 17 -5.56 -26.30 28.15
CA GLY A 17 -7.01 -26.26 28.15
C GLY A 17 -7.50 -25.18 27.20
N VAL A 18 -8.06 -25.60 26.06
CA VAL A 18 -8.86 -24.75 25.18
C VAL A 18 -10.26 -24.67 25.80
N ALA A 19 -10.57 -23.56 26.46
CA ALA A 19 -11.91 -23.25 26.90
C ALA A 19 -12.75 -22.83 25.69
N ALA A 20 -13.44 -23.80 25.08
CA ALA A 20 -14.52 -23.55 24.13
C ALA A 20 -15.75 -23.06 24.91
N GLY A 21 -15.93 -21.74 24.97
CA GLY A 21 -17.15 -21.12 25.48
C GLY A 21 -18.28 -21.22 24.45
N THR A 22 -18.97 -22.35 24.43
CA THR A 22 -20.29 -22.47 23.81
C THR A 22 -21.34 -21.87 24.74
N MET A 23 -21.73 -20.61 24.52
CA MET A 23 -22.93 -20.05 25.13
C MET A 23 -24.11 -20.18 24.16
N GLY A 24 -24.95 -21.17 24.44
CA GLY A 24 -26.39 -20.99 24.61
C GLY A 24 -27.22 -20.57 23.39
N THR A 25 -27.65 -21.56 22.61
CA THR A 25 -28.93 -21.52 21.89
C THR A 25 -30.06 -21.97 22.83
N TRP A 26 -30.84 -21.05 23.41
CA TRP A 26 -32.16 -21.36 23.97
C TRP A 26 -33.09 -20.15 23.75
N PHE A 27 -33.80 -20.14 22.63
CA PHE A 27 -35.06 -19.40 22.51
C PHE A 27 -36.12 -20.38 22.01
N GLU A 28 -36.78 -21.01 22.96
CA GLU A 28 -37.93 -21.88 22.79
C GLU A 28 -39.15 -20.98 22.51
N MET A 29 -39.47 -20.77 21.23
CA MET A 29 -40.67 -20.05 20.82
C MET A 29 -41.83 -21.04 20.73
N SER A 30 -42.57 -21.12 21.83
CA SER A 30 -43.87 -21.79 21.92
C SER A 30 -44.89 -21.12 21.00
N HIS A 31 -45.42 -21.92 20.06
CA HIS A 31 -46.77 -21.91 19.51
C HIS A 31 -47.54 -20.58 19.47
N GLY A 32 -47.57 -19.98 18.29
CA GLY A 32 -48.83 -19.59 17.65
C GLY A 32 -49.55 -18.34 18.17
N VAL A 33 -48.97 -17.15 18.00
CA VAL A 33 -49.71 -15.92 17.64
C VAL A 33 -48.74 -14.97 16.89
N PHE A 34 -48.91 -14.82 15.58
CA PHE A 34 -48.27 -13.73 14.83
C PHE A 34 -49.19 -12.51 14.87
N CYS A 35 -48.89 -11.54 15.72
CA CYS A 35 -49.50 -10.21 15.62
C CYS A 35 -48.79 -9.42 14.52
N ILE A 36 -49.40 -9.33 13.33
CA ILE A 36 -48.99 -8.37 12.29
C ILE A 36 -49.64 -7.03 12.68
N PRO A 37 -48.87 -5.98 13.03
CA PRO A 37 -49.45 -4.66 13.21
C PRO A 37 -49.88 -4.13 11.83
N VAL A 38 -51.17 -4.26 11.53
CA VAL A 38 -51.81 -3.57 10.41
C VAL A 38 -51.88 -2.09 10.77
N LEU A 39 -50.91 -1.32 10.29
CA LEU A 39 -51.01 0.13 10.25
C LEU A 39 -51.99 0.50 9.13
N THR A 40 -53.23 0.80 9.53
CA THR A 40 -54.25 1.41 8.68
C THR A 40 -53.81 2.84 8.32
N LEU A 41 -53.27 3.01 7.12
CA LEU A 41 -53.04 4.33 6.53
C LEU A 41 -54.38 4.94 6.09
N PRO A 42 -54.68 6.21 6.42
CA PRO A 42 -55.86 6.91 5.92
C PRO A 42 -55.73 7.21 4.42
N PRO A 43 -56.86 7.33 3.69
CA PRO A 43 -56.86 7.57 2.26
C PRO A 43 -56.42 9.02 1.99
N LEU A 44 -55.18 9.19 1.50
CA LEU A 44 -54.74 10.48 0.99
C LEU A 44 -55.34 10.70 -0.40
N ALA A 45 -56.21 11.71 -0.46
CA ALA A 45 -56.71 12.30 -1.67
C ALA A 45 -55.56 12.68 -2.60
N LEU A 46 -55.69 12.27 -3.86
CA LEU A 46 -54.96 12.78 -5.02
C LEU A 46 -55.16 14.30 -5.10
N ASN A 47 -54.22 15.06 -4.55
CA ASN A 47 -54.07 16.48 -4.86
C ASN A 47 -52.69 16.71 -5.47
N HIS A 48 -52.71 17.23 -6.70
CA HIS A 48 -51.58 17.80 -7.41
C HIS A 48 -50.74 18.69 -6.50
N GLN A 49 -49.61 18.16 -6.02
CA GLN A 49 -48.53 18.98 -5.51
C GLN A 49 -47.26 18.64 -6.28
N VAL A 50 -46.82 19.64 -7.04
CA VAL A 50 -45.40 19.94 -7.26
C VAL A 50 -44.82 20.19 -5.87
N ALA A 51 -44.61 19.13 -5.09
CA ALA A 51 -43.83 19.19 -3.88
C ALA A 51 -42.39 19.38 -4.34
N THR A 52 -41.88 20.59 -4.12
CA THR A 52 -40.46 20.90 -4.09
C THR A 52 -39.78 19.93 -3.14
N ALA A 53 -39.38 18.77 -3.67
CA ALA A 53 -38.58 17.80 -2.97
C ALA A 53 -37.25 18.47 -2.63
N CYS A 54 -37.18 19.08 -1.45
CA CYS A 54 -35.94 19.57 -0.89
C CYS A 54 -34.96 18.39 -0.91
N PRO A 55 -33.81 18.50 -1.60
CA PRO A 55 -32.87 17.39 -1.77
C PRO A 55 -32.30 16.82 -0.46
N GLY A 56 -32.62 17.42 0.69
CA GLY A 56 -32.13 17.06 2.01
C GLY A 56 -32.52 15.66 2.49
N GLU A 57 -33.66 15.10 2.07
CA GLU A 57 -34.02 13.73 2.49
C GLU A 57 -33.26 12.64 1.72
N ARG A 58 -32.90 12.90 0.46
CA ARG A 58 -32.25 11.91 -0.41
C ARG A 58 -30.72 11.94 -0.28
N PHE A 59 -30.15 13.10 0.05
CA PHE A 59 -28.71 13.28 0.23
C PHE A 59 -28.47 14.07 1.51
N PRO A 60 -27.94 13.46 2.58
CA PRO A 60 -27.63 14.18 3.80
C PRO A 60 -26.51 15.18 3.52
N ILE A 61 -26.88 16.45 3.42
CA ILE A 61 -25.97 17.59 3.31
C ILE A 61 -25.91 18.31 4.65
N ASP A 62 -24.71 18.72 5.04
CA ASP A 62 -24.49 19.56 6.21
C ASP A 62 -25.02 20.98 6.01
N GLU A 63 -25.32 21.68 7.12
CA GLU A 63 -25.85 23.05 7.12
C GLU A 63 -24.97 24.01 6.31
N ARG A 64 -23.65 23.82 6.34
CA ARG A 64 -22.70 24.65 5.57
C ARG A 64 -22.87 24.52 4.06
N ALA A 65 -23.15 23.30 3.57
CA ALA A 65 -23.44 23.11 2.16
C ALA A 65 -24.83 23.66 1.80
N ALA A 66 -25.81 23.58 2.70
CA ALA A 66 -27.12 24.18 2.51
C ALA A 66 -27.03 25.72 2.38
N ASP A 67 -26.33 26.39 3.31
CA ASP A 67 -26.07 27.84 3.26
C ASP A 67 -25.33 28.26 1.99
N PHE A 68 -24.45 27.38 1.48
CA PHE A 68 -23.74 27.63 0.23
C PHE A 68 -24.68 27.53 -0.97
N LEU A 69 -25.58 26.53 -1.00
CA LEU A 69 -26.56 26.35 -2.07
C LEU A 69 -27.55 27.51 -2.12
N GLU A 70 -27.94 28.08 -0.98
CA GLU A 70 -28.84 29.25 -0.92
C GLU A 70 -28.23 30.51 -1.57
N LYS A 71 -26.89 30.64 -1.57
CA LYS A 71 -26.17 31.77 -2.16
C LYS A 71 -25.88 31.62 -3.66
N VAL A 72 -26.22 30.46 -4.24
CA VAL A 72 -25.90 30.12 -5.63
C VAL A 72 -27.06 30.56 -6.52
N SER A 73 -26.73 31.15 -7.69
CA SER A 73 -27.75 31.59 -8.66
C SER A 73 -28.65 30.45 -9.14
N ASP A 74 -29.93 30.73 -9.35
CA ASP A 74 -30.95 29.74 -9.77
C ASP A 74 -30.57 28.94 -11.03
N GLU A 75 -29.90 29.56 -12.01
CA GLU A 75 -29.42 28.87 -13.23
C GLU A 75 -28.43 27.74 -12.91
N VAL A 76 -27.53 27.98 -11.95
CA VAL A 76 -26.55 27.00 -11.48
C VAL A 76 -27.28 25.92 -10.68
N LEU A 77 -28.21 26.28 -9.80
CA LEU A 77 -29.00 25.33 -9.01
C LEU A 77 -29.82 24.39 -9.90
N SER A 78 -30.52 24.90 -10.91
CA SER A 78 -31.29 24.10 -11.87
C SER A 78 -30.41 23.10 -12.62
N THR A 79 -29.24 23.53 -13.07
CA THR A 79 -28.25 22.65 -13.72
C THR A 79 -27.70 21.60 -12.75
N VAL A 80 -27.48 21.97 -11.49
CA VAL A 80 -27.01 21.03 -10.46
C VAL A 80 -28.06 19.98 -10.15
N LEU A 81 -29.33 20.35 -9.97
CA LEU A 81 -30.42 19.41 -9.68
C LEU A 81 -30.68 18.43 -10.83
N SER A 82 -30.44 18.83 -12.07
CA SER A 82 -30.62 17.96 -13.25
C SER A 82 -29.41 17.05 -13.53
N GLU A 83 -28.17 17.57 -13.41
CA GLU A 83 -26.95 16.84 -13.76
C GLU A 83 -26.33 16.06 -12.58
N PHE A 84 -26.60 16.41 -11.32
CA PHE A 84 -25.92 15.80 -10.18
C PHE A 84 -26.40 14.36 -9.92
N ARG A 85 -25.56 13.39 -10.31
CA ARG A 85 -25.74 11.95 -10.05
C ARG A 85 -24.53 11.42 -9.30
N PRO A 86 -24.56 11.31 -7.95
CA PRO A 86 -23.44 10.75 -7.21
C PRO A 86 -23.20 9.28 -7.64
N LYS A 87 -21.94 8.90 -7.81
CA LYS A 87 -21.57 7.59 -8.38
C LYS A 87 -21.93 6.40 -7.48
N ARG A 88 -22.08 6.64 -6.18
CA ARG A 88 -22.42 5.63 -5.17
C ARG A 88 -23.36 6.25 -4.13
N GLU A 89 -24.53 5.66 -3.99
CA GLU A 89 -25.42 5.96 -2.87
C GLU A 89 -24.78 5.38 -1.59
N GLY A 90 -24.41 6.24 -0.66
CA GLY A 90 -23.81 5.91 0.64
C GLY A 90 -22.43 6.52 0.91
N GLU A 91 -21.86 7.32 -0.01
CA GLU A 91 -20.60 8.02 0.25
C GLU A 91 -20.80 9.12 1.30
N GLY A 92 -20.15 8.99 2.46
CA GLY A 92 -20.37 9.83 3.64
C GLY A 92 -19.99 11.32 3.54
N ASN A 93 -19.77 11.87 2.34
CA ASN A 93 -19.33 13.26 2.12
C ASN A 93 -20.12 13.96 0.99
N TYR A 94 -21.44 13.80 0.93
CA TYR A 94 -22.28 14.46 -0.09
C TYR A 94 -22.10 15.98 -0.13
N SER A 95 -21.93 16.64 1.01
CA SER A 95 -21.63 18.08 1.09
C SER A 95 -20.44 18.51 0.23
N ALA A 96 -19.34 17.77 0.30
CA ALA A 96 -18.14 18.07 -0.47
C ALA A 96 -18.34 17.79 -1.97
N LEU A 97 -19.08 16.74 -2.31
CA LEU A 97 -19.38 16.38 -3.70
C LEU A 97 -20.29 17.43 -4.35
N VAL A 98 -21.38 17.82 -3.67
CA VAL A 98 -22.33 18.82 -4.15
C VAL A 98 -21.65 20.18 -4.29
N THR A 99 -20.93 20.66 -3.28
CA THR A 99 -20.24 21.96 -3.34
C THR A 99 -19.18 22.03 -4.45
N ASN A 100 -18.41 20.96 -4.67
CA ASN A 100 -17.45 20.90 -5.77
C ASN A 100 -18.15 20.86 -7.15
N PHE A 101 -19.27 20.15 -7.24
CA PHE A 101 -20.05 20.08 -8.48
C PHE A 101 -20.66 21.44 -8.83
N VAL A 102 -21.25 22.13 -7.84
CA VAL A 102 -21.77 23.50 -7.99
C VAL A 102 -20.69 24.46 -8.51
N ARG A 103 -19.48 24.43 -7.94
CA ARG A 103 -18.34 25.26 -8.41
C ARG A 103 -17.94 24.94 -9.86
N SER A 104 -18.01 23.67 -10.26
CA SER A 104 -17.73 23.22 -11.63
C SER A 104 -18.77 23.77 -12.62
N VAL A 105 -20.06 23.69 -12.27
CA VAL A 105 -21.16 24.23 -13.07
C VAL A 105 -21.05 25.75 -13.16
N GLN A 106 -20.81 26.45 -12.05
CA GLN A 106 -20.62 27.90 -12.01
C GLN A 106 -19.45 28.36 -12.91
N SER A 107 -18.33 27.63 -12.90
CA SER A 107 -17.20 27.89 -13.79
C SER A 107 -17.53 27.61 -15.27
N ARG A 108 -18.37 26.62 -15.55
CA ARG A 108 -18.84 26.30 -16.91
C ARG A 108 -19.72 27.43 -17.46
N ILE A 109 -20.70 27.88 -16.68
CA ILE A 109 -21.62 28.96 -17.06
C ILE A 109 -20.85 30.28 -17.23
N SER A 110 -19.94 30.61 -16.31
CA SER A 110 -19.10 31.82 -16.41
C SER A 110 -18.25 31.83 -17.70
N ARG A 111 -17.69 30.67 -18.11
CA ARG A 111 -16.95 30.55 -19.37
C ARG A 111 -17.86 30.72 -20.59
N GLN A 112 -19.06 30.15 -20.57
CA GLN A 112 -20.02 30.34 -21.65
C GLN A 112 -20.43 31.81 -21.79
N GLN A 113 -20.67 32.51 -20.68
CA GLN A 113 -20.97 33.94 -20.68
C GLN A 113 -19.80 34.76 -21.24
N HIS A 114 -18.55 34.48 -20.83
CA HIS A 114 -17.38 35.16 -21.38
C HIS A 114 -17.16 34.89 -22.88
N SER A 115 -17.40 33.66 -23.36
CA SER A 115 -17.28 33.33 -24.79
C SER A 115 -18.30 34.09 -25.65
N ARG A 116 -19.54 34.26 -25.17
CA ARG A 116 -20.57 35.03 -25.88
C ARG A 116 -20.23 36.52 -25.99
N VAL A 117 -19.50 37.08 -25.02
CA VAL A 117 -19.03 38.47 -25.08
C VAL A 117 -17.87 38.63 -26.07
N GLN A 118 -16.96 37.65 -26.16
CA GLN A 118 -15.84 37.68 -27.12
C GLN A 118 -16.28 37.47 -28.58
N ASP A 119 -17.31 36.66 -28.83
CA ASP A 119 -17.85 36.51 -30.19
C ASP A 119 -18.61 37.76 -30.67
N ARG A 120 -19.17 38.56 -29.76
CA ARG A 120 -19.78 39.84 -30.11
C ARG A 120 -18.76 40.94 -30.40
N SER A 121 -17.58 40.90 -29.79
CA SER A 121 -16.53 41.92 -30.00
C SER A 121 -15.60 41.64 -31.19
N SER A 122 -15.60 40.42 -31.75
CA SER A 122 -14.77 40.03 -32.90
C SER A 122 -15.49 40.11 -34.27
N SER A 123 -16.78 40.46 -34.29
CA SER A 123 -17.60 40.55 -35.51
C SER A 123 -17.40 41.84 -36.34
N SER A 124 -16.55 42.80 -35.91
CA SER A 124 -16.40 44.10 -36.59
C SER A 124 -15.13 44.31 -37.41
N GLU A 125 -14.26 43.30 -37.63
CA GLU A 125 -13.05 43.47 -38.46
C GLU A 125 -13.08 42.60 -39.74
N PRO A 126 -13.29 43.18 -40.95
CA PRO A 126 -13.30 42.42 -42.21
C PRO A 126 -11.86 42.15 -42.67
N ARG A 127 -11.20 41.15 -42.07
CA ARG A 127 -9.84 40.76 -42.47
C ARG A 127 -9.81 39.77 -43.63
N ARG A 128 -9.53 40.36 -44.78
CA ARG A 128 -8.94 39.84 -46.03
C ARG A 128 -8.42 38.40 -45.98
N ARG A 129 -9.09 37.57 -46.79
CA ARG A 129 -8.68 36.24 -47.28
C ARG A 129 -7.21 36.22 -47.72
N ARG A 130 -6.40 35.37 -47.08
CA ARG A 130 -5.24 34.74 -47.71
C ARG A 130 -5.47 33.23 -47.78
N ARG A 131 -5.93 32.79 -48.94
CA ARG A 131 -5.89 31.39 -49.39
C ARG A 131 -4.44 30.92 -49.41
N ARG A 132 -4.13 29.87 -48.65
CA ARG A 132 -3.00 28.98 -48.98
C ARG A 132 -3.49 27.55 -48.95
N THR A 133 -3.72 27.06 -50.17
CA THR A 133 -3.90 25.66 -50.52
C THR A 133 -2.59 24.89 -50.29
N ARG A 134 -2.65 23.75 -49.62
CA ARG A 134 -1.66 22.67 -49.78
C ARG A 134 -2.35 21.33 -49.94
N TYR A 135 -2.39 20.92 -51.20
CA TYR A 135 -2.17 19.57 -51.75
C TYR A 135 -1.16 18.76 -50.87
N ARG A 136 -1.42 17.52 -50.46
CA ARG A 136 -1.51 16.22 -51.19
C ARG A 136 -0.22 15.41 -50.99
N HIS A 137 -0.37 14.23 -50.37
CA HIS A 137 0.24 12.90 -50.65
C HIS A 137 -0.12 12.01 -49.43
N SER A 138 -0.96 10.95 -49.47
CA SER A 138 -1.09 9.73 -50.30
C SER A 138 -0.06 8.63 -50.03
N SER A 139 -0.58 7.41 -49.85
CA SER A 139 0.05 6.08 -49.61
C SER A 139 0.33 5.75 -48.14
N SER A 140 -0.04 4.58 -47.60
CA SER A 140 -0.28 3.24 -48.16
C SER A 140 -1.32 2.49 -47.30
N GLU A 141 -2.36 1.89 -47.91
CA GLU A 141 -2.50 0.42 -48.08
C GLU A 141 -2.43 -0.40 -46.79
N SER A 142 -3.59 -0.86 -46.33
CA SER A 142 -3.80 -2.30 -46.07
C SER A 142 -5.30 -2.58 -46.10
N GLU A 143 -5.65 -3.54 -46.95
CA GLU A 143 -6.95 -4.12 -47.16
C GLU A 143 -7.43 -4.94 -45.94
N ASP A 144 -8.61 -5.53 -46.09
CA ASP A 144 -9.29 -6.49 -45.21
C ASP A 144 -10.11 -5.91 -44.05
N SER A 145 -11.37 -6.30 -43.82
CA SER A 145 -12.28 -7.23 -44.50
C SER A 145 -13.61 -7.18 -43.73
N PHE A 146 -14.74 -7.33 -44.43
CA PHE A 146 -16.08 -7.75 -43.94
C PHE A 146 -16.62 -7.11 -42.63
N GLY A 147 -17.71 -6.33 -42.63
CA GLY A 147 -19.02 -6.77 -43.11
C GLY A 147 -20.07 -5.69 -42.88
N ARG A 148 -20.51 -5.07 -43.98
CA ARG A 148 -21.66 -4.16 -44.00
C ARG A 148 -22.93 -4.97 -43.78
N ARG A 149 -23.49 -4.94 -42.58
CA ARG A 149 -24.88 -5.35 -42.35
C ARG A 149 -25.80 -4.36 -43.07
N ARG A 150 -26.37 -4.83 -44.18
CA ARG A 150 -27.46 -4.22 -44.92
C ARG A 150 -28.65 -4.00 -43.98
N LYS A 151 -29.19 -2.78 -43.97
CA LYS A 151 -30.52 -2.48 -43.44
C LYS A 151 -31.55 -3.17 -44.35
N PRO A 152 -32.55 -3.90 -43.82
CA PRO A 152 -33.69 -4.32 -44.62
C PRO A 152 -34.59 -3.10 -44.89
N SER A 153 -34.70 -2.72 -46.15
CA SER A 153 -35.75 -1.85 -46.66
C SER A 153 -37.06 -2.64 -46.64
N VAL A 154 -37.93 -2.37 -45.66
CA VAL A 154 -39.28 -2.91 -45.65
C VAL A 154 -40.07 -2.19 -46.74
N GLN A 155 -40.46 -2.97 -47.74
CA GLN A 155 -41.30 -2.59 -48.87
C GLN A 155 -42.67 -2.16 -48.37
N SER A 156 -43.11 -0.99 -48.79
CA SER A 156 -44.50 -0.55 -48.69
C SER A 156 -45.37 -1.43 -49.60
N PRO A 157 -46.50 -1.98 -49.13
CA PRO A 157 -47.42 -2.69 -50.00
C PRO A 157 -48.12 -1.68 -50.93
N SER A 158 -47.85 -1.83 -52.23
CA SER A 158 -48.51 -1.14 -53.33
C SER A 158 -49.99 -1.52 -53.38
N SER A 159 -50.86 -0.53 -53.25
CA SER A 159 -52.30 -0.65 -53.49
C SER A 159 -52.58 -1.06 -54.96
N PRO A 160 -53.53 -1.97 -55.23
CA PRO A 160 -53.89 -2.33 -56.59
C PRO A 160 -54.74 -1.23 -57.26
N PRO A 161 -54.59 -1.01 -58.58
CA PRO A 161 -55.34 0.00 -59.32
C PRO A 161 -56.77 -0.48 -59.60
N LEU A 162 -57.75 0.34 -59.20
CA LEU A 162 -59.15 0.17 -59.54
C LEU A 162 -59.33 0.31 -61.06
N LYS A 163 -59.89 -0.75 -61.68
CA LYS A 163 -60.38 -0.73 -63.06
C LYS A 163 -61.75 -0.04 -63.08
N PRO A 164 -61.98 0.97 -63.92
CA PRO A 164 -63.32 1.41 -64.27
C PRO A 164 -63.77 0.62 -65.50
N LYS A 165 -64.96 0.00 -65.45
CA LYS A 165 -65.84 -0.31 -66.59
C LYS A 165 -66.89 -1.35 -66.19
N ARG A 166 -68.15 -0.92 -66.12
CA ARG A 166 -69.23 -1.49 -66.93
C ARG A 166 -70.41 -0.54 -66.89
N LYS A 167 -70.63 0.08 -68.05
CA LYS A 167 -71.89 0.72 -68.47
C LYS A 167 -72.94 -0.40 -68.39
N VAL A 168 -73.87 -0.29 -67.46
CA VAL A 168 -75.11 -1.07 -67.49
C VAL A 168 -76.16 -0.12 -68.05
N GLU A 169 -76.81 -0.62 -69.08
CA GLU A 169 -77.78 0.07 -69.92
C GLU A 169 -79.03 0.39 -69.10
N ASP A 170 -79.53 1.60 -69.29
CA ASP A 170 -80.80 2.09 -68.77
C ASP A 170 -81.94 1.33 -69.46
N SER A 171 -82.54 0.39 -68.73
CA SER A 171 -83.89 -0.11 -69.01
C SER A 171 -84.86 0.69 -68.15
N GLU A 172 -85.49 1.70 -68.76
CA GLU A 172 -86.62 2.46 -68.23
C GLU A 172 -87.82 1.51 -68.08
N GLU A 173 -87.93 0.86 -66.92
CA GLU A 173 -89.13 0.14 -66.53
C GLU A 173 -90.00 1.09 -65.69
N GLU A 174 -91.04 1.61 -66.34
CA GLU A 174 -92.09 2.47 -65.81
C GLU A 174 -92.88 1.74 -64.70
N SER A 175 -92.32 1.73 -63.48
CA SER A 175 -92.98 1.12 -62.31
C SER A 175 -93.86 2.15 -61.61
N ALA A 176 -95.16 1.85 -61.57
CA ALA A 176 -96.18 2.55 -60.80
C ALA A 176 -95.69 2.96 -59.41
N LEU A 177 -95.86 4.25 -59.09
CA LEU A 177 -95.49 4.83 -57.81
C LEU A 177 -96.18 4.04 -56.68
N PRO A 178 -95.41 3.48 -55.73
CA PRO A 178 -95.97 2.74 -54.62
C PRO A 178 -96.86 3.65 -53.78
N GLU A 179 -98.01 3.14 -53.35
CA GLU A 179 -98.89 3.87 -52.44
C GLU A 179 -98.11 4.32 -51.18
N PRO A 180 -98.42 5.49 -50.62
CA PRO A 180 -97.66 6.09 -49.52
C PRO A 180 -97.50 5.15 -48.31
N GLU A 181 -98.47 4.27 -48.04
CA GLU A 181 -98.36 3.27 -46.97
C GLU A 181 -97.28 2.20 -47.22
N GLN A 182 -96.95 1.90 -48.48
CA GLN A 182 -95.87 0.97 -48.83
C GLN A 182 -94.49 1.59 -48.60
N LEU A 183 -94.37 2.91 -48.74
CA LEU A 183 -93.13 3.66 -48.54
C LEU A 183 -92.75 3.72 -47.04
N ASP A 184 -93.74 3.92 -46.16
CA ASP A 184 -93.54 3.88 -44.71
C ASP A 184 -93.15 2.47 -44.23
N ARG A 185 -93.75 1.42 -44.79
CA ARG A 185 -93.38 0.03 -44.50
C ARG A 185 -91.97 -0.31 -44.97
N LEU A 186 -91.56 0.20 -46.14
CA LEU A 186 -90.20 0.04 -46.65
C LEU A 186 -89.19 0.80 -45.81
N GLN A 187 -89.49 2.04 -45.39
CA GLN A 187 -88.63 2.80 -44.48
C GLN A 187 -88.46 2.11 -43.13
N ALA A 188 -89.56 1.60 -42.54
CA ALA A 188 -89.49 0.82 -41.31
C ALA A 188 -88.66 -0.47 -41.46
N ALA A 189 -88.80 -1.17 -42.59
CA ALA A 189 -88.00 -2.36 -42.88
C ALA A 189 -86.51 -2.04 -43.08
N VAL A 190 -86.18 -0.92 -43.72
CA VAL A 190 -84.80 -0.44 -43.87
C VAL A 190 -84.21 -0.07 -42.51
N GLN A 191 -84.96 0.64 -41.66
CA GLN A 191 -84.53 1.01 -40.32
C GLN A 191 -84.25 -0.25 -39.48
N HIS A 192 -85.16 -1.23 -39.51
CA HIS A 192 -84.96 -2.51 -38.82
C HIS A 192 -83.73 -3.26 -39.34
N ALA A 193 -83.52 -3.30 -40.67
CA ALA A 193 -82.34 -3.94 -41.25
C ALA A 193 -81.03 -3.23 -40.86
N GLN A 194 -81.05 -1.90 -40.75
CA GLN A 194 -79.91 -1.12 -40.25
C GLN A 194 -79.64 -1.43 -38.77
N ASP A 195 -80.67 -1.49 -37.93
CA ASP A 195 -80.53 -1.82 -36.52
C ASP A 195 -79.98 -3.24 -36.33
N GLU A 196 -80.48 -4.22 -37.09
CA GLU A 196 -79.94 -5.59 -37.09
C GLU A 196 -78.49 -5.66 -37.57
N LEU A 197 -78.13 -4.91 -38.63
CA LEU A 197 -76.74 -4.83 -39.09
C LEU A 197 -75.82 -4.24 -38.00
N THR A 198 -76.26 -3.20 -37.31
CA THR A 198 -75.46 -2.59 -36.22
C THR A 198 -75.30 -3.53 -35.03
N ARG A 199 -76.30 -4.37 -34.72
CA ARG A 199 -76.19 -5.43 -33.70
C ARG A 199 -75.16 -6.47 -34.08
N VAL A 200 -75.22 -6.99 -35.32
CA VAL A 200 -74.25 -7.97 -35.82
C VAL A 200 -72.83 -7.39 -35.85
N GLU A 201 -72.66 -6.14 -36.24
CA GLU A 201 -71.36 -5.46 -36.18
C GLU A 201 -70.85 -5.25 -34.75
N ALA A 202 -71.73 -4.97 -33.79
CA ALA A 202 -71.37 -4.85 -32.39
C ALA A 202 -70.91 -6.20 -31.80
N ASP A 203 -71.66 -7.27 -32.05
CA ASP A 203 -71.31 -8.63 -31.62
C ASP A 203 -69.98 -9.08 -32.24
N ALA A 204 -69.73 -8.79 -33.52
CA ALA A 204 -68.46 -9.09 -34.17
C ALA A 204 -67.27 -8.33 -33.55
N ARG A 205 -67.46 -7.06 -33.16
CA ARG A 205 -66.42 -6.27 -32.46
C ARG A 205 -66.13 -6.82 -31.07
N ASP A 206 -67.15 -7.27 -30.35
CA ASP A 206 -66.97 -7.86 -29.03
C ASP A 206 -66.27 -9.22 -29.10
N ASP A 207 -66.56 -10.03 -30.12
CA ASP A 207 -65.81 -11.27 -30.41
C ASP A 207 -64.34 -10.99 -30.77
N GLU A 208 -64.05 -9.95 -31.56
CA GLU A 208 -62.68 -9.52 -31.85
C GLU A 208 -61.95 -9.04 -30.60
N ARG A 209 -62.62 -8.27 -29.73
CA ARG A 209 -62.06 -7.83 -28.45
C ARG A 209 -61.76 -9.01 -27.52
N LEU A 210 -62.65 -10.00 -27.46
CA LEU A 210 -62.44 -11.20 -26.66
C LEU A 210 -61.26 -12.03 -27.18
N LYS A 211 -61.08 -12.12 -28.51
CA LYS A 211 -59.92 -12.79 -29.12
C LYS A 211 -58.63 -12.03 -28.85
N ALA A 212 -58.65 -10.69 -28.96
CA ALA A 212 -57.50 -9.84 -28.66
C ALA A 212 -57.08 -9.97 -27.18
N ALA A 213 -58.04 -9.91 -26.24
CA ALA A 213 -57.76 -10.07 -24.82
C ALA A 213 -57.16 -11.46 -24.50
N LYS A 214 -57.67 -12.53 -25.10
CA LYS A 214 -57.09 -13.88 -24.95
C LYS A 214 -55.67 -13.97 -25.51
N ALA A 215 -55.39 -13.34 -26.65
CA ALA A 215 -54.06 -13.32 -27.23
C ALA A 215 -53.07 -12.49 -26.38
N GLU A 216 -53.51 -11.38 -25.78
CA GLU A 216 -52.71 -10.58 -24.85
C GLU A 216 -52.39 -11.35 -23.56
N ASP A 217 -53.35 -12.10 -23.01
CA ASP A 217 -53.15 -12.96 -21.85
C ASP A 217 -52.16 -14.10 -22.15
N GLU A 218 -52.28 -14.73 -23.32
CA GLU A 218 -51.37 -15.80 -23.76
C GLU A 218 -49.95 -15.27 -23.95
N TYR A 219 -49.79 -14.13 -24.65
CA TYR A 219 -48.49 -13.48 -24.81
C TYR A 219 -47.88 -13.06 -23.47
N SER A 220 -48.70 -12.56 -22.53
CA SER A 220 -48.22 -12.18 -21.20
C SER A 220 -47.67 -13.39 -20.43
N ARG A 221 -48.33 -14.55 -20.51
CA ARG A 221 -47.84 -15.81 -19.92
C ARG A 221 -46.54 -16.28 -20.55
N GLU A 222 -46.41 -16.20 -21.88
CA GLU A 222 -45.17 -16.56 -22.57
C GLU A 222 -44.00 -15.66 -22.15
N VAL A 223 -44.24 -14.35 -22.01
CA VAL A 223 -43.22 -13.40 -21.54
C VAL A 223 -42.84 -13.69 -20.10
N GLU A 224 -43.80 -13.93 -19.21
CA GLU A 224 -43.54 -14.31 -17.82
C GLU A 224 -42.71 -15.60 -17.75
N GLU A 225 -43.10 -16.64 -18.47
CA GLU A 225 -42.34 -17.91 -18.52
C GLU A 225 -40.91 -17.69 -19.05
N ALA A 226 -40.74 -16.91 -20.12
CA ALA A 226 -39.42 -16.58 -20.66
C ALA A 226 -38.56 -15.82 -19.63
N THR A 227 -39.14 -14.89 -18.86
CA THR A 227 -38.40 -14.17 -17.82
C THR A 227 -37.98 -15.08 -16.67
N VAL A 228 -38.83 -16.02 -16.26
CA VAL A 228 -38.50 -17.05 -15.25
C VAL A 228 -37.35 -17.91 -15.75
N GLN A 229 -37.40 -18.40 -16.99
CA GLN A 229 -36.33 -19.22 -17.56
C GLN A 229 -34.98 -18.47 -17.65
N VAL A 230 -34.99 -17.18 -18.04
CA VAL A 230 -33.77 -16.36 -18.07
C VAL A 230 -33.20 -16.18 -16.67
N ARG A 231 -34.06 -15.92 -15.69
CA ARG A 231 -33.64 -15.78 -14.29
C ARG A 231 -33.04 -17.08 -13.74
N GLU A 232 -33.67 -18.23 -13.98
CA GLU A 232 -33.12 -19.51 -13.52
C GLU A 232 -31.77 -19.84 -14.17
N ARG A 233 -31.57 -19.51 -15.46
CA ARG A 233 -30.26 -19.68 -16.12
C ARG A 233 -29.21 -18.79 -15.47
N ALA A 234 -29.54 -17.53 -15.19
CA ALA A 234 -28.64 -16.61 -14.50
C ALA A 234 -28.28 -17.09 -13.08
N GLU A 235 -29.25 -17.64 -12.34
CA GLU A 235 -29.02 -18.21 -11.01
C GLU A 235 -28.10 -19.43 -11.06
N ARG A 236 -28.30 -20.36 -12.01
CA ARG A 236 -27.39 -21.52 -12.23
C ARG A 236 -25.97 -21.08 -12.60
N ASP A 237 -25.82 -20.08 -13.47
CA ASP A 237 -24.52 -19.54 -13.85
C ASP A 237 -23.79 -18.88 -12.67
N MET A 238 -24.52 -18.17 -11.80
CA MET A 238 -23.95 -17.61 -10.57
C MET A 238 -23.54 -18.70 -9.58
N GLU A 239 -24.34 -19.75 -9.42
CA GLU A 239 -24.01 -20.89 -8.56
C GLU A 239 -22.73 -21.62 -9.02
N LEU A 240 -22.58 -21.84 -10.33
CA LEU A 240 -21.35 -22.42 -10.90
C LEU A 240 -20.13 -21.52 -10.64
N LYS A 241 -20.26 -20.21 -10.83
CA LYS A 241 -19.17 -19.25 -10.53
C LYS A 241 -18.80 -19.26 -9.06
N LEU A 242 -19.76 -19.35 -8.14
CA LEU A 242 -19.51 -19.46 -6.71
C LEU A 242 -18.76 -20.75 -6.36
N LYS A 243 -19.18 -21.90 -6.92
CA LYS A 243 -18.48 -23.19 -6.73
C LYS A 243 -17.05 -23.17 -7.25
N ASP A 244 -16.80 -22.51 -8.38
CA ASP A 244 -15.46 -22.35 -8.93
C ASP A 244 -14.57 -21.45 -8.05
N LEU A 245 -15.12 -20.36 -7.51
CA LEU A 245 -14.41 -19.50 -6.55
C LEU A 245 -14.10 -20.23 -5.25
N GLU A 246 -15.05 -20.99 -4.71
CA GLU A 246 -14.81 -21.83 -3.52
C GLU A 246 -13.71 -22.86 -3.77
N ARG A 247 -13.69 -23.51 -4.95
CA ARG A 247 -12.63 -24.45 -5.31
C ARG A 247 -11.28 -23.76 -5.40
N ARG A 248 -11.20 -22.57 -6.01
CA ARG A 248 -9.95 -21.78 -6.06
C ARG A 248 -9.46 -21.42 -4.67
N LEU A 249 -10.35 -20.93 -3.81
CA LEU A 249 -9.99 -20.56 -2.43
C LEU A 249 -9.48 -21.77 -1.63
N ARG A 250 -10.12 -22.94 -1.78
CA ARG A 250 -9.63 -24.18 -1.15
C ARG A 250 -8.24 -24.57 -1.63
N ASN A 251 -8.00 -24.51 -2.95
CA ASN A 251 -6.69 -24.82 -3.52
C ASN A 251 -5.61 -23.82 -3.05
N GLU A 252 -5.94 -22.53 -2.96
CA GLU A 252 -5.03 -21.50 -2.45
C GLU A 252 -4.71 -21.73 -0.97
N MET A 253 -5.70 -22.11 -0.14
CA MET A 253 -5.47 -22.46 1.25
C MET A 253 -4.60 -23.72 1.41
N GLU A 254 -4.84 -24.75 0.59
CA GLU A 254 -4.03 -25.97 0.59
C GLU A 254 -2.59 -25.68 0.17
N GLN A 255 -2.39 -24.87 -0.87
CA GLN A 255 -1.07 -24.43 -1.32
C GLN A 255 -0.34 -23.63 -0.21
N ALA A 256 -1.03 -22.70 0.45
CA ALA A 256 -0.44 -21.93 1.54
C ALA A 256 -0.03 -22.82 2.73
N VAL A 257 -0.77 -23.89 3.00
CA VAL A 257 -0.40 -24.88 4.04
C VAL A 257 0.86 -25.66 3.62
N GLU A 258 0.96 -26.10 2.37
CA GLU A 258 2.15 -26.78 1.86
C GLU A 258 3.38 -25.87 1.85
N ASP A 259 3.25 -24.63 1.39
CA ASP A 259 4.33 -23.62 1.45
C ASP A 259 4.77 -23.37 2.89
N GLY A 260 3.82 -23.32 3.83
CA GLY A 260 4.09 -23.22 5.26
C GLY A 260 4.86 -24.41 5.83
N LYS A 261 4.57 -25.64 5.37
CA LYS A 261 5.31 -26.85 5.76
C LYS A 261 6.74 -26.83 5.22
N VAL A 262 6.92 -26.48 3.94
CA VAL A 262 8.25 -26.37 3.32
C VAL A 262 9.09 -25.33 4.06
N ALA A 263 8.55 -24.14 4.32
CA ALA A 263 9.25 -23.10 5.07
C ALA A 263 9.60 -23.53 6.51
N ALA A 264 8.71 -24.27 7.18
CA ALA A 264 8.99 -24.80 8.51
C ALA A 264 10.10 -25.88 8.49
N GLU A 265 10.13 -26.73 7.47
CA GLU A 265 11.17 -27.73 7.27
C GLU A 265 12.53 -27.07 6.96
N GLU A 266 12.58 -26.10 6.06
CA GLU A 266 13.78 -25.32 5.76
C GLU A 266 14.32 -24.61 7.00
N ALA A 267 13.44 -24.00 7.80
CA ALA A 267 13.82 -23.38 9.07
C ALA A 267 14.37 -24.41 10.07
N ALA A 268 13.81 -25.62 10.12
CA ALA A 268 14.32 -26.70 10.95
C ALA A 268 15.70 -27.20 10.46
N GLN A 269 15.90 -27.31 9.15
CA GLN A 269 17.18 -27.67 8.54
C GLN A 269 18.24 -26.61 8.83
N SER A 270 17.92 -25.32 8.68
CA SER A 270 18.83 -24.21 9.02
C SER A 270 19.26 -24.27 10.49
N ARG A 271 18.31 -24.52 11.41
CA ARG A 271 18.63 -24.67 12.85
C ARG A 271 19.55 -25.87 13.13
N ARG A 272 19.39 -26.97 12.40
CA ARG A 272 20.28 -28.14 12.51
C ARG A 272 21.70 -27.81 12.06
N LEU A 273 21.85 -27.13 10.92
CA LEU A 273 23.16 -26.71 10.40
C LEU A 273 23.87 -25.73 11.34
N ASP A 274 23.14 -24.76 11.90
CA ASP A 274 23.70 -23.82 12.87
C ASP A 274 24.12 -24.53 14.16
N ALA A 275 23.31 -25.45 14.67
CA ALA A 275 23.66 -26.25 15.84
C ALA A 275 24.89 -27.14 15.60
N GLU A 276 25.03 -27.72 14.40
CA GLU A 276 26.22 -28.48 14.01
C GLU A 276 27.47 -27.60 13.93
N ARG A 277 27.34 -26.39 13.37
CA ARG A 277 28.42 -25.41 13.30
C ARG A 277 28.88 -24.97 14.69
N ASP A 278 27.95 -24.74 15.60
CA ASP A 278 28.25 -24.39 16.99
C ASP A 278 28.94 -25.54 17.73
N ALA A 279 28.45 -26.77 17.57
CA ALA A 279 29.08 -27.97 18.11
C ALA A 279 30.51 -28.17 17.57
N ARG A 280 30.75 -27.88 16.28
CA ARG A 280 32.08 -27.91 15.68
C ARG A 280 33.00 -26.86 16.28
N GLN A 281 32.53 -25.61 16.45
CA GLN A 281 33.31 -24.55 17.07
C GLN A 281 33.67 -24.88 18.52
N GLU A 282 32.76 -25.50 19.27
CA GLU A 282 33.02 -25.94 20.64
C GLU A 282 34.09 -27.03 20.68
N ARG A 283 34.02 -28.03 19.79
CA ARG A 283 35.08 -29.05 19.65
C ARG A 283 36.43 -28.42 19.33
N GLU A 284 36.49 -27.47 18.40
CA GLU A 284 37.73 -26.76 18.06
C GLU A 284 38.29 -25.97 19.25
N ARG A 285 37.43 -25.35 20.08
CA ARG A 285 37.83 -24.68 21.31
C ARG A 285 38.43 -25.64 22.33
N LEU A 286 37.79 -26.79 22.55
CA LEU A 286 38.28 -27.82 23.48
C LEU A 286 39.63 -28.38 23.03
N VAL A 287 39.81 -28.63 21.73
CA VAL A 287 41.10 -29.06 21.16
C VAL A 287 42.17 -27.98 21.39
N ALA A 288 41.86 -26.71 21.12
CA ALA A 288 42.81 -25.61 21.34
C ALA A 288 43.19 -25.45 22.82
N GLU A 289 42.25 -25.67 23.75
CA GLU A 289 42.52 -25.65 25.18
C GLU A 289 43.41 -26.83 25.61
N ALA A 290 43.12 -28.04 25.12
CA ALA A 290 43.94 -29.22 25.37
C ALA A 290 45.38 -29.02 24.86
N GLU A 291 45.57 -28.42 23.68
CA GLU A 291 46.90 -28.09 23.16
C GLU A 291 47.64 -27.08 24.04
N ARG A 292 46.96 -26.04 24.54
CA ARG A 292 47.56 -25.07 25.47
C ARG A 292 48.00 -25.74 26.76
N SER A 293 47.18 -26.63 27.31
CA SER A 293 47.51 -27.43 28.49
C SER A 293 48.73 -28.31 28.25
N LEU A 294 48.78 -29.02 27.11
CA LEU A 294 49.92 -29.87 26.74
C LEU A 294 51.22 -29.05 26.57
N ARG A 295 51.16 -27.88 25.94
CA ARG A 295 52.31 -26.96 25.82
C ARG A 295 52.80 -26.49 27.19
N SER A 296 51.88 -26.15 28.09
CA SER A 296 52.19 -25.74 29.46
C SER A 296 52.87 -26.88 30.24
N ALA A 297 52.33 -28.10 30.16
CA ALA A 297 52.88 -29.30 30.79
C ALA A 297 54.30 -29.62 30.28
N ARG A 298 54.52 -29.57 28.95
CA ARG A 298 55.85 -29.74 28.36
C ARG A 298 56.85 -28.69 28.85
N LYS A 299 56.42 -27.41 28.96
CA LYS A 299 57.26 -26.34 29.51
C LYS A 299 57.61 -26.59 30.97
N ALA A 300 56.65 -27.06 31.79
CA ALA A 300 56.88 -27.42 33.18
C ALA A 300 57.88 -28.58 33.32
N GLN A 301 57.75 -29.62 32.49
CA GLN A 301 58.69 -30.74 32.43
C GLN A 301 60.12 -30.27 32.07
N MET A 302 60.27 -29.41 31.07
CA MET A 302 61.58 -28.85 30.69
C MET A 302 62.21 -28.04 31.84
N LEU A 303 61.40 -27.26 32.57
CA LEU A 303 61.88 -26.51 33.73
C LEU A 303 62.29 -27.43 34.89
N ALA A 304 61.56 -28.54 35.10
CA ALA A 304 61.93 -29.55 36.09
C ALA A 304 63.26 -30.23 35.74
N GLN A 305 63.45 -30.64 34.48
CA GLN A 305 64.72 -31.21 33.99
C GLN A 305 65.89 -30.24 34.18
N LYS A 306 65.72 -28.95 33.83
CA LYS A 306 66.76 -27.92 34.06
C LYS A 306 67.09 -27.72 35.54
N LYS A 307 66.12 -27.91 36.45
CA LYS A 307 66.39 -27.85 37.90
C LYS A 307 67.23 -29.03 38.35
N ILE A 308 66.90 -30.24 37.90
CA ILE A 308 67.67 -31.47 38.18
C ILE A 308 69.12 -31.30 37.70
N GLU A 309 69.32 -30.87 36.45
CA GLU A 309 70.66 -30.64 35.88
C GLU A 309 71.45 -29.58 36.67
N ARG A 310 70.79 -28.50 37.13
CA ARG A 310 71.43 -27.49 37.97
C ARG A 310 71.80 -28.04 39.35
N SER A 311 70.98 -28.88 39.97
CA SER A 311 71.33 -29.52 41.24
C SER A 311 72.48 -30.50 41.09
N GLU A 312 72.52 -31.28 40.00
CA GLU A 312 73.62 -32.19 39.69
C GLU A 312 74.93 -31.44 39.48
N LYS A 313 74.92 -30.36 38.68
CA LYS A 313 76.09 -29.50 38.49
C LYS A 313 76.59 -28.89 39.81
N LYS A 314 75.67 -28.46 40.68
CA LYS A 314 76.01 -27.96 42.03
C LYS A 314 76.61 -29.06 42.90
N ALA A 315 76.05 -30.27 42.88
CA ALA A 315 76.57 -31.42 43.62
C ALA A 315 77.96 -31.82 43.12
N ALA A 316 78.16 -31.89 41.80
CA ALA A 316 79.46 -32.16 41.18
C ALA A 316 80.50 -31.08 41.53
N ALA A 317 80.13 -29.79 41.49
CA ALA A 317 81.01 -28.71 41.90
C ALA A 317 81.38 -28.79 43.40
N LYS A 318 80.42 -29.14 44.27
CA LYS A 318 80.67 -29.38 45.70
C LYS A 318 81.62 -30.56 45.91
N ALA A 319 81.42 -31.67 45.21
CA ALA A 319 82.30 -32.84 45.26
C ALA A 319 83.73 -32.51 44.80
N LYS A 320 83.89 -31.80 43.68
CA LYS A 320 85.20 -31.29 43.21
C LYS A 320 85.88 -30.42 44.26
N ARG A 321 85.14 -29.53 44.93
CA ARG A 321 85.69 -28.69 46.00
C ARG A 321 86.15 -29.53 47.19
N MET A 322 85.41 -30.56 47.59
CA MET A 322 85.83 -31.49 48.65
C MET A 322 87.10 -32.25 48.27
N LEU A 323 87.18 -32.80 47.05
CA LEU A 323 88.38 -33.47 46.54
C LEU A 323 89.60 -32.54 46.51
N SER A 324 89.45 -31.30 46.05
CA SER A 324 90.54 -30.31 46.05
C SER A 324 91.06 -29.98 47.46
N LYS A 325 90.15 -29.96 48.46
CA LYS A 325 90.50 -29.68 49.86
C LYS A 325 91.25 -30.85 50.50
N VAL A 326 90.99 -32.08 50.06
CA VAL A 326 91.76 -33.27 50.47
C VAL A 326 93.14 -33.28 49.81
N SER A 327 93.30 -32.79 48.58
CA SER A 327 94.62 -32.68 47.94
C SER A 327 95.50 -31.53 48.46
N SER A 328 94.92 -30.50 49.08
CA SER A 328 95.67 -29.31 49.55
C SER A 328 96.24 -29.44 50.97
N SER A 329 96.15 -30.59 51.62
CA SER A 329 96.67 -30.82 52.98
C SER A 329 98.12 -31.36 53.02
N GLN A 330 98.82 -31.43 51.88
CA GLN A 330 100.23 -31.86 51.80
C GLN A 330 101.18 -30.74 51.30
N SER A 331 101.03 -29.49 51.75
CA SER A 331 102.02 -28.44 51.44
C SER A 331 102.19 -27.45 52.60
N PRO A 332 103.43 -27.17 53.04
CA PRO A 332 103.70 -26.31 54.20
C PRO A 332 103.51 -24.81 53.89
N PRO A 333 103.25 -23.99 54.93
CA PRO A 333 102.75 -22.63 54.75
C PRO A 333 103.89 -21.65 54.45
N ARG A 334 103.87 -21.02 53.25
CA ARG A 334 104.65 -19.81 53.00
C ARG A 334 103.81 -18.56 53.19
N LYS A 335 104.38 -17.68 54.00
CA LYS A 335 103.85 -16.47 54.62
C LYS A 335 103.56 -15.38 53.59
N LYS A 336 102.55 -14.57 53.93
CA LYS A 336 102.46 -13.10 53.82
C LYS A 336 103.13 -12.45 52.60
N GLU A 337 102.33 -12.07 51.62
CA GLU A 337 102.40 -10.80 50.86
C GLU A 337 101.32 -10.81 49.77
N LYS A 338 100.94 -9.64 49.24
CA LYS A 338 99.80 -9.39 48.34
C LYS A 338 98.44 -9.14 49.01
N LYS A 339 98.41 -8.15 49.90
CA LYS A 339 97.19 -7.42 50.32
C LYS A 339 97.08 -6.00 49.71
N VAL A 340 97.87 -5.67 48.67
CA VAL A 340 97.91 -4.28 48.13
C VAL A 340 97.46 -4.16 46.67
N GLU A 341 97.35 -5.25 45.91
CA GLU A 341 97.06 -5.15 44.46
C GLU A 341 95.58 -5.33 44.08
N LYS A 342 94.69 -5.59 45.05
CA LYS A 342 93.26 -5.87 44.77
C LYS A 342 92.31 -4.68 45.00
N GLU A 343 92.80 -3.55 45.49
CA GLU A 343 92.01 -2.32 45.58
C GLU A 343 92.18 -1.36 44.40
N LYS A 344 93.23 -1.49 43.58
CA LYS A 344 93.42 -0.61 42.42
C LYS A 344 92.59 -1.03 41.19
N ALA A 345 92.28 -2.32 41.02
CA ALA A 345 91.46 -2.82 39.91
C ALA A 345 89.94 -2.61 40.08
N LYS A 346 89.47 -2.06 41.21
CA LYS A 346 88.04 -1.78 41.45
C LYS A 346 87.65 -0.31 41.20
N LYS A 347 88.63 0.56 40.91
CA LYS A 347 88.40 1.99 40.63
C LYS A 347 88.36 2.31 39.13
N GLU A 348 89.00 1.50 38.28
CA GLU A 348 89.07 1.74 36.82
C GLU A 348 87.92 1.12 35.99
N LYS A 349 86.89 0.54 36.62
CA LYS A 349 85.73 -0.04 35.91
C LYS A 349 84.41 0.68 36.19
N ARG A 350 84.49 1.94 36.63
CA ARG A 350 83.34 2.83 36.90
C ARG A 350 83.26 4.04 35.97
N GLU A 351 84.14 4.19 35.00
CA GLU A 351 84.13 5.36 34.10
C GLU A 351 83.58 5.08 32.68
N ASP A 352 83.19 3.84 32.36
CA ASP A 352 82.58 3.49 31.06
C ASP A 352 81.06 3.16 31.11
N SER A 353 80.37 3.44 32.23
CA SER A 353 78.95 3.08 32.38
C SER A 353 77.94 4.23 32.27
N ASP A 354 78.38 5.47 32.00
CA ASP A 354 77.46 6.62 31.92
C ASP A 354 76.97 6.95 30.50
N ASP A 355 77.43 6.25 29.46
CA ASP A 355 77.00 6.51 28.07
C ASP A 355 76.01 5.47 27.47
N SER A 356 75.49 4.56 28.30
CA SER A 356 74.49 3.56 27.85
C SER A 356 73.03 3.85 28.27
N ASP A 357 72.76 4.95 28.99
CA ASP A 357 71.37 5.40 29.25
C ASP A 357 70.82 6.35 28.16
N ALA A 358 71.67 6.98 27.34
CA ALA A 358 71.23 7.78 26.20
C ALA A 358 70.62 6.92 25.07
N GLY A 359 71.15 5.72 24.83
CA GLY A 359 70.62 4.78 23.84
C GLY A 359 69.29 4.12 24.23
N ARG A 360 68.95 4.11 25.52
CA ARG A 360 67.70 3.48 26.02
C ARG A 360 66.50 4.42 25.90
N ARG A 361 66.71 5.74 25.95
CA ARG A 361 65.66 6.75 25.72
C ARG A 361 65.31 6.86 24.24
N HIS A 362 66.29 6.87 23.34
CA HIS A 362 66.01 6.90 21.89
C HIS A 362 65.31 5.65 21.33
N ARG A 363 65.52 4.47 21.92
CA ARG A 363 64.79 3.25 21.51
C ARG A 363 63.32 3.27 21.94
N LYS A 364 62.98 3.99 23.02
CA LYS A 364 61.60 4.14 23.50
C LYS A 364 60.82 5.13 22.63
N ASP A 365 61.46 6.22 22.20
CA ASP A 365 60.82 7.21 21.32
C ASP A 365 60.67 6.73 19.88
N ARG A 366 61.63 5.92 19.38
CA ARG A 366 61.50 5.28 18.05
C ARG A 366 60.40 4.21 18.00
N ALA A 367 60.08 3.56 19.12
CA ALA A 367 58.96 2.62 19.23
C ALA A 367 57.58 3.32 19.28
N LEU A 368 57.53 4.58 19.72
CA LEU A 368 56.29 5.39 19.70
C LEU A 368 56.05 6.05 18.34
N ASN A 369 57.09 6.55 17.67
CA ASN A 369 56.94 7.13 16.33
C ASN A 369 56.80 6.08 15.22
N GLY A 370 57.47 4.92 15.30
CA GLY A 370 57.28 3.82 14.35
C GLY A 370 55.87 3.18 14.38
N ARG A 371 55.11 3.39 15.45
CA ARG A 371 53.68 3.04 15.53
C ARG A 371 52.77 4.09 14.90
N ARG A 372 53.22 5.34 14.75
CA ARG A 372 52.44 6.44 14.15
C ARG A 372 52.43 6.36 12.63
N ASP A 373 53.55 6.01 12.01
CA ASP A 373 53.64 5.88 10.54
C ASP A 373 53.04 4.58 9.99
N ARG A 374 53.10 3.47 10.74
CA ARG A 374 52.33 2.26 10.38
C ARG A 374 50.82 2.46 10.50
N ARG A 375 50.37 3.44 11.28
CA ARG A 375 48.93 3.78 11.39
C ARG A 375 48.45 4.54 10.16
N ARG A 376 49.26 5.46 9.62
CA ARG A 376 48.94 6.22 8.39
C ARG A 376 48.87 5.36 7.12
N HIS A 377 49.70 4.32 7.00
CA HIS A 377 49.60 3.39 5.86
C HIS A 377 48.52 2.30 6.02
N SER A 378 47.96 2.12 7.21
CA SER A 378 46.77 1.27 7.42
C SER A 378 45.44 2.02 7.25
N GLU A 379 45.46 3.36 7.28
CA GLU A 379 44.27 4.20 7.07
C GLU A 379 43.94 4.35 5.57
N SER A 380 44.94 4.46 4.70
CA SER A 380 44.74 4.57 3.24
C SER A 380 44.27 3.26 2.56
N ARG A 381 44.45 2.10 3.20
CA ARG A 381 43.91 0.80 2.71
C ARG A 381 42.67 0.33 3.47
N SER A 382 42.17 1.10 4.45
CA SER A 382 40.95 0.80 5.20
C SER A 382 39.79 1.74 4.92
N GLU A 383 39.95 2.84 4.17
CA GLU A 383 38.83 3.66 3.71
C GLU A 383 37.92 2.93 2.71
N GLU A 384 38.47 2.03 1.89
CA GLU A 384 37.67 1.22 0.95
C GLU A 384 36.94 0.04 1.64
N SER A 385 37.44 -0.43 2.79
CA SER A 385 36.80 -1.51 3.58
C SER A 385 35.92 -1.00 4.73
N THR A 386 36.04 0.27 5.12
CA THR A 386 35.20 0.87 6.18
C THR A 386 33.90 1.46 5.65
N SER A 387 33.76 1.72 4.34
CA SER A 387 32.44 2.08 3.77
C SER A 387 31.43 0.93 3.88
N ARG A 388 31.87 -0.34 3.75
CA ARG A 388 30.99 -1.52 3.93
C ARG A 388 30.79 -1.97 5.38
N ARG A 389 31.63 -1.50 6.33
CA ARG A 389 31.56 -1.90 7.75
C ARG A 389 30.97 -0.82 8.67
N ARG A 390 30.75 0.40 8.17
CA ARG A 390 30.16 1.51 8.94
C ARG A 390 28.63 1.49 8.95
N GLU A 391 27.98 0.83 7.99
CA GLU A 391 26.53 0.56 8.05
C GLU A 391 26.18 -0.50 9.11
N VAL A 392 27.01 -1.51 9.32
CA VAL A 392 26.72 -2.61 10.27
C VAL A 392 27.05 -2.24 11.73
N ARG A 393 27.84 -1.18 12.00
CA ARG A 393 28.28 -0.80 13.36
C ARG A 393 27.59 0.40 14.00
N LEU A 394 26.71 1.11 13.29
CA LEU A 394 25.86 2.13 13.89
C LEU A 394 24.61 1.55 14.58
N SER A 395 24.30 0.26 14.39
CA SER A 395 23.22 -0.41 15.15
C SER A 395 23.66 -0.98 16.51
N ALA A 396 24.97 -1.21 16.72
CA ALA A 396 25.46 -1.95 17.89
C ALA A 396 26.09 -1.09 19.01
N ARG A 397 26.27 0.23 18.82
CA ARG A 397 27.02 1.09 19.78
C ARG A 397 26.19 2.02 20.67
N SER A 398 24.85 1.89 20.65
CA SER A 398 23.96 2.62 21.56
C SER A 398 23.65 1.87 22.88
N ARG A 399 24.36 0.78 23.21
CA ARG A 399 24.02 -0.08 24.37
C ARG A 399 25.10 -0.33 25.42
N SER A 400 26.22 0.39 25.48
CA SER A 400 27.23 0.09 26.51
C SER A 400 28.06 1.30 26.98
N ARG A 401 27.40 2.33 27.53
CA ARG A 401 28.12 3.40 28.26
C ARG A 401 27.27 4.12 29.31
N SER A 402 26.65 3.39 30.25
CA SER A 402 25.97 3.99 31.41
C SER A 402 26.18 3.27 32.76
N HIS A 403 27.32 2.59 32.97
CA HIS A 403 27.67 2.09 34.31
C HIS A 403 29.08 2.55 34.71
N ARG A 404 29.12 3.73 35.34
CA ARG A 404 29.97 4.10 36.49
C ARG A 404 29.67 5.54 36.89
N ARG A 405 28.47 5.77 37.43
CA ARG A 405 28.26 6.82 38.43
C ARG A 405 27.21 6.33 39.43
N SER A 406 27.72 6.12 40.64
CA SER A 406 26.99 5.84 41.87
C SER A 406 25.99 6.96 42.16
N GLY A 407 24.78 6.59 42.59
CA GLY A 407 23.85 7.50 43.27
C GLY A 407 22.39 7.35 42.85
N GLY A 408 21.68 6.42 43.51
CA GLY A 408 20.25 6.60 43.86
C GLY A 408 19.18 6.18 42.86
N GLY A 409 18.57 5.02 43.13
CA GLY A 409 17.11 4.90 43.20
C GLY A 409 16.31 4.55 41.94
N GLY A 410 15.73 3.33 41.94
CA GLY A 410 14.57 2.91 41.12
C GLY A 410 14.91 2.48 39.70
N GLY A 411 15.05 1.18 39.40
CA GLY A 411 13.91 0.26 39.20
C GLY A 411 13.30 0.56 37.82
N GLY A 412 13.42 -0.23 36.76
CA GLY A 412 13.56 -1.67 36.59
C GLY A 412 12.93 -1.97 35.22
N GLY A 413 13.41 -2.99 34.50
CA GLY A 413 12.73 -3.48 33.29
C GLY A 413 13.41 -3.13 31.96
N GLY A 414 14.62 -3.65 31.76
CA GLY A 414 15.07 -3.97 30.41
C GLY A 414 14.36 -5.24 29.90
N GLY A 415 14.10 -5.32 28.60
CA GLY A 415 13.83 -6.61 27.96
C GLY A 415 12.95 -6.55 26.71
N GLY A 416 13.59 -6.69 25.54
CA GLY A 416 13.01 -7.26 24.31
C GLY A 416 11.82 -6.53 23.68
N GLY A 417 11.98 -5.76 22.61
CA GLY A 417 12.35 -6.35 21.32
C GLY A 417 11.16 -6.94 20.53
N GLY A 418 9.92 -6.79 20.99
CA GLY A 418 8.73 -7.03 20.18
C GLY A 418 8.10 -5.70 19.77
N GLY A 419 7.53 -5.59 18.57
CA GLY A 419 6.84 -4.40 18.06
C GLY A 419 5.54 -4.08 18.80
N GLY A 420 5.58 -3.99 20.13
CA GLY A 420 4.45 -3.64 20.96
C GLY A 420 4.17 -2.15 20.81
N GLY A 421 2.91 -1.80 20.63
CA GLY A 421 2.41 -0.43 20.72
C GLY A 421 2.72 0.24 22.07
N PRO A 422 2.25 1.47 22.29
CA PRO A 422 2.32 2.07 23.61
C PRO A 422 1.52 1.22 24.59
N THR A 423 1.94 1.24 25.85
CA THR A 423 1.20 0.51 26.90
C THR A 423 -0.12 1.22 27.17
N GLN A 424 -1.14 0.48 27.62
CA GLN A 424 -2.46 1.06 27.95
C GLN A 424 -2.35 2.25 28.91
N ARG A 425 -1.44 2.15 29.88
CA ARG A 425 -1.13 3.22 30.83
C ARG A 425 -0.62 4.50 30.15
N GLU A 426 0.18 4.41 29.10
CA GLU A 426 0.64 5.59 28.35
C GLU A 426 -0.50 6.27 27.57
N LEU A 427 -1.49 5.49 27.12
CA LEU A 427 -2.69 6.03 26.47
C LEU A 427 -3.62 6.70 27.49
N ASP A 428 -3.75 6.14 28.68
CA ASP A 428 -4.55 6.72 29.77
C ASP A 428 -3.90 8.01 30.31
N ASP A 429 -2.58 8.00 30.54
CA ASP A 429 -1.81 9.20 30.90
C ASP A 429 -1.95 10.32 29.85
N PHE A 430 -2.07 9.96 28.57
CA PHE A 430 -2.29 10.93 27.49
C PHE A 430 -3.71 11.51 27.53
N ARG A 431 -4.72 10.69 27.84
CA ARG A 431 -6.11 11.12 27.99
C ARG A 431 -6.31 12.04 29.21
N GLU A 432 -5.60 11.79 30.30
CA GLU A 432 -5.60 12.67 31.47
C GLU A 432 -4.97 14.03 31.14
N ARG A 433 -3.90 14.04 30.33
CA ARG A 433 -3.17 15.26 29.95
C ARG A 433 -3.89 16.10 28.89
N TYR A 434 -4.57 15.42 27.96
CA TYR A 434 -5.35 16.03 26.89
C TYR A 434 -6.75 15.42 26.91
N PRO A 435 -7.71 16.06 27.61
CA PRO A 435 -9.09 15.58 27.68
C PRO A 435 -9.66 15.38 26.26
N ILE A 436 -10.01 14.14 25.95
CA ILE A 436 -10.65 13.73 24.70
C ILE A 436 -11.86 12.83 25.00
N ASP A 437 -12.85 12.90 24.12
CA ASP A 437 -14.05 12.08 24.19
C ASP A 437 -13.75 10.59 23.93
N THR A 438 -14.71 9.74 24.31
CA THR A 438 -14.60 8.29 24.14
C THR A 438 -14.44 7.90 22.66
N ARG A 439 -14.99 8.71 21.74
CA ARG A 439 -14.95 8.43 20.30
C ARG A 439 -13.56 8.64 19.71
N ALA A 440 -12.92 9.78 19.98
CA ALA A 440 -11.56 10.08 19.55
C ALA A 440 -10.55 9.14 20.21
N TYR A 441 -10.78 8.76 21.47
CA TYR A 441 -9.97 7.74 22.14
C TYR A 441 -10.10 6.37 21.46
N GLY A 442 -11.30 5.96 21.05
CA GLY A 442 -11.51 4.76 20.23
C GLY A 442 -10.78 4.81 18.89
N VAL A 443 -10.76 5.97 18.22
CA VAL A 443 -9.96 6.16 17.01
C VAL A 443 -8.46 6.00 17.30
N LEU A 444 -7.96 6.54 18.42
CA LEU A 444 -6.56 6.35 18.82
C LEU A 444 -6.23 4.88 19.15
N MET A 445 -7.14 4.13 19.78
CA MET A 445 -6.91 2.71 20.10
C MET A 445 -6.96 1.80 18.88
N SER A 446 -7.79 2.12 17.90
CA SER A 446 -7.96 1.32 16.66
C SER A 446 -6.80 1.45 15.68
N VAL A 447 -5.95 2.48 15.79
CA VAL A 447 -4.80 2.65 14.89
C VAL A 447 -3.60 1.78 15.30
N PRO A 448 -2.69 1.41 14.37
CA PRO A 448 -1.54 0.56 14.68
C PRO A 448 -0.64 1.15 15.79
N GLY A 449 -0.04 0.30 16.61
CA GLY A 449 0.78 0.72 17.76
C GLY A 449 1.93 1.69 17.41
N GLU A 450 2.49 1.60 16.21
CA GLU A 450 3.52 2.54 15.73
C GLU A 450 2.98 3.97 15.52
N VAL A 451 1.75 4.06 14.99
CA VAL A 451 1.02 5.32 14.82
C VAL A 451 0.66 5.88 16.19
N GLN A 452 0.16 5.04 17.11
CA GLN A 452 -0.16 5.46 18.48
C GLN A 452 1.06 6.08 19.17
N LYS A 453 2.22 5.39 19.15
CA LYS A 453 3.48 5.94 19.70
C LYS A 453 3.87 7.25 19.05
N SER A 454 3.69 7.38 17.74
CA SER A 454 4.03 8.60 17.01
C SER A 454 3.12 9.76 17.42
N VAL A 455 1.83 9.49 17.64
CA VAL A 455 0.87 10.46 18.17
C VAL A 455 1.25 10.88 19.57
N LEU A 456 1.48 9.93 20.49
CA LEU A 456 1.88 10.21 21.87
C LEU A 456 3.17 11.07 21.96
N ASN A 457 4.14 10.82 21.08
CA ASN A 457 5.41 11.53 21.07
C ASN A 457 5.35 12.91 20.40
N GLN A 458 4.59 13.04 19.30
CA GLN A 458 4.64 14.21 18.42
C GLN A 458 3.46 15.18 18.61
N PHE A 459 2.39 14.74 19.26
CA PHE A 459 1.23 15.60 19.46
C PHE A 459 1.58 16.72 20.44
N ARG A 460 1.58 17.96 19.92
CA ARG A 460 1.79 19.20 20.65
C ARG A 460 0.76 20.22 20.15
N PRO A 461 -0.39 20.39 20.83
CA PRO A 461 -1.39 21.34 20.39
C PRO A 461 -0.82 22.76 20.43
N LYS A 462 -1.28 23.62 19.52
CA LYS A 462 -0.76 25.00 19.42
C LYS A 462 -1.09 25.86 20.64
N ARG A 463 -2.16 25.51 21.35
CA ARG A 463 -2.61 26.14 22.59
C ARG A 463 -2.93 25.03 23.57
N GLU A 464 -2.33 25.09 24.75
CA GLU A 464 -2.64 24.19 25.87
C GLU A 464 -3.70 24.85 26.76
N GLY A 465 -4.53 24.05 27.43
CA GLY A 465 -5.67 24.50 28.24
C GLY A 465 -7.04 24.51 27.55
N GLU A 466 -7.16 24.02 26.31
CA GLU A 466 -8.48 23.82 25.70
C GLU A 466 -9.26 22.70 26.42
N PRO A 467 -10.59 22.83 26.60
CA PRO A 467 -11.39 21.83 27.32
C PRO A 467 -11.65 20.55 26.51
N ASP A 468 -11.48 20.59 25.18
CA ASP A 468 -11.72 19.48 24.28
C ASP A 468 -10.66 19.38 23.18
N TYR A 469 -9.84 18.32 23.21
CA TYR A 469 -8.84 18.04 22.18
C TYR A 469 -9.29 17.00 21.15
N SER A 470 -10.55 16.52 21.19
CA SER A 470 -11.01 15.35 20.44
C SER A 470 -10.80 15.50 18.93
N ALA A 471 -11.19 16.66 18.37
CA ALA A 471 -11.03 16.96 16.95
C ALA A 471 -9.54 17.12 16.54
N LEU A 472 -8.73 17.73 17.40
CA LEU A 472 -7.30 17.94 17.16
C LEU A 472 -6.54 16.61 17.17
N VAL A 473 -6.80 15.74 18.14
CA VAL A 473 -6.20 14.41 18.22
C VAL A 473 -6.65 13.55 17.04
N ALA A 474 -7.94 13.50 16.71
CA ALA A 474 -8.45 12.69 15.60
C ALA A 474 -7.92 13.15 14.22
N SER A 475 -7.77 14.46 14.00
CA SER A 475 -7.15 14.97 12.76
C SER A 475 -5.65 14.67 12.71
N PHE A 476 -4.94 14.79 13.84
CA PHE A 476 -3.52 14.48 13.92
C PHE A 476 -3.25 12.98 13.72
N VAL A 477 -4.05 12.10 14.33
CA VAL A 477 -3.99 10.64 14.13
C VAL A 477 -4.10 10.30 12.64
N ARG A 478 -5.09 10.87 11.93
CA ARG A 478 -5.25 10.67 10.48
C ARG A 478 -4.03 11.16 9.69
N ALA A 479 -3.48 12.32 10.04
CA ALA A 479 -2.28 12.84 9.40
C ALA A 479 -1.04 11.95 9.65
N VAL A 480 -0.88 11.42 10.87
CA VAL A 480 0.21 10.51 11.23
C VAL A 480 0.04 9.16 10.55
N MET A 481 -1.17 8.61 10.46
CA MET A 481 -1.47 7.41 9.67
C MET A 481 -1.10 7.58 8.21
N HIS A 482 -1.51 8.70 7.59
CA HIS A 482 -1.19 9.00 6.19
C HIS A 482 0.32 9.17 5.97
N ARG A 483 1.04 9.71 6.97
CA ARG A 483 2.50 9.78 6.90
C ARG A 483 3.13 8.40 7.06
N HIS A 484 2.64 7.57 7.97
CA HIS A 484 3.15 6.21 8.18
C HIS A 484 2.90 5.29 7.01
N SER A 485 1.75 5.40 6.33
CA SER A 485 1.51 4.66 5.08
C SER A 485 2.46 5.08 3.97
N MET A 486 2.90 6.34 3.95
CA MET A 486 3.86 6.88 2.98
C MET A 486 5.33 6.64 3.36
N ASN A 487 5.64 6.62 4.66
CA ASN A 487 7.00 6.58 5.19
C ASN A 487 7.37 5.26 5.85
N GLN A 488 6.53 4.22 5.86
CA GLN A 488 7.00 2.90 6.23
C GLN A 488 8.17 2.57 5.30
N PRO A 489 9.43 2.57 5.81
CA PRO A 489 10.52 2.07 5.01
C PRO A 489 10.15 0.61 4.81
N ARG A 490 9.83 0.24 3.57
CA ARG A 490 9.68 -1.17 3.18
C ARG A 490 11.02 -1.80 3.51
N ARG A 491 11.14 -2.31 4.73
CA ARG A 491 12.28 -3.09 5.18
C ARG A 491 12.32 -4.28 4.24
N ASP A 492 13.39 -4.33 3.45
CA ASP A 492 14.07 -5.51 2.91
C ASP A 492 13.13 -6.74 2.80
N ASP A 493 12.55 -7.07 1.63
CA ASP A 493 13.23 -7.92 0.64
C ASP A 493 12.53 -7.94 -0.75
N GLY A 494 11.69 -6.94 -1.04
CA GLY A 494 10.98 -6.89 -2.32
C GLY A 494 10.75 -5.46 -2.75
N GLY A 495 11.73 -4.86 -3.44
CA GLY A 495 11.44 -3.67 -4.25
C GLY A 495 10.19 -3.94 -5.10
N PRO A 496 9.38 -2.92 -5.44
CA PRO A 496 8.18 -3.10 -6.26
C PRO A 496 8.55 -3.99 -7.45
N GLY A 497 8.13 -5.25 -7.36
CA GLY A 497 8.61 -6.30 -8.23
C GLY A 497 8.16 -5.99 -9.64
N ALA A 498 8.79 -6.62 -10.63
CA ALA A 498 8.25 -6.63 -11.98
C ALA A 498 6.75 -6.99 -12.00
N SER A 499 6.28 -7.79 -11.02
CA SER A 499 4.86 -8.08 -10.77
C SER A 499 3.98 -6.83 -10.56
N THR A 500 4.41 -5.86 -9.76
CA THR A 500 3.60 -4.65 -9.52
C THR A 500 3.51 -3.73 -10.73
N LEU A 501 4.52 -3.73 -11.59
CA LEU A 501 4.49 -2.99 -12.85
C LEU A 501 3.63 -3.73 -13.90
N ALA A 502 3.68 -5.05 -13.94
CA ALA A 502 2.84 -5.87 -14.80
C ALA A 502 1.34 -5.72 -14.46
N GLU A 503 0.98 -5.79 -13.17
CA GLU A 503 -0.39 -5.52 -12.69
C GLU A 503 -0.85 -4.10 -13.06
N PHE A 504 0.05 -3.12 -12.98
CA PHE A 504 -0.26 -1.75 -13.38
C PHE A 504 -0.52 -1.62 -14.88
N ARG A 505 0.21 -2.37 -15.71
CA ARG A 505 0.00 -2.43 -17.17
C ARG A 505 -1.31 -3.14 -17.53
N GLU A 506 -1.69 -4.17 -16.79
CA GLU A 506 -2.98 -4.86 -16.96
C GLU A 506 -4.14 -3.93 -16.60
N ARG A 507 -4.01 -3.17 -15.50
CA ARG A 507 -5.03 -2.23 -15.05
C ARG A 507 -5.15 -0.98 -15.91
N TYR A 508 -4.04 -0.51 -16.48
CA TYR A 508 -3.99 0.66 -17.34
C TYR A 508 -3.24 0.30 -18.63
N PRO A 509 -3.95 -0.19 -19.65
CA PRO A 509 -3.35 -0.53 -20.94
C PRO A 509 -2.53 0.64 -21.49
N MET A 510 -1.26 0.39 -21.80
CA MET A 510 -0.33 1.36 -22.36
C MET A 510 0.65 0.66 -23.30
N ASP A 511 1.26 1.44 -24.20
CA ASP A 511 2.25 0.96 -25.14
C ASP A 511 3.56 0.53 -24.45
N ASP A 512 4.33 -0.34 -25.12
CA ASP A 512 5.62 -0.82 -24.60
C ASP A 512 6.61 0.33 -24.37
N ARG A 513 6.44 1.43 -25.11
CA ARG A 513 7.31 2.60 -24.98
C ARG A 513 7.09 3.33 -23.66
N ALA A 514 5.86 3.65 -23.29
CA ALA A 514 5.52 4.29 -22.02
C ALA A 514 5.86 3.36 -20.85
N PHE A 515 5.57 2.06 -21.00
CA PHE A 515 5.94 1.07 -20.00
C PHE A 515 7.46 1.00 -19.79
N GLY A 516 8.25 0.95 -20.87
CA GLY A 516 9.71 0.96 -20.80
C GLY A 516 10.31 2.28 -20.28
N VAL A 517 9.59 3.40 -20.36
CA VAL A 517 9.96 4.64 -19.66
C VAL A 517 9.74 4.48 -18.17
N LEU A 518 8.56 4.01 -17.75
CA LEU A 518 8.23 3.77 -16.34
C LEU A 518 9.21 2.79 -15.68
N GLU A 519 9.54 1.69 -16.35
CA GLU A 519 10.49 0.67 -15.87
C GLU A 519 11.91 1.22 -15.68
N ARG A 520 12.33 2.18 -16.51
CA ARG A 520 13.65 2.83 -16.40
C ARG A 520 13.69 3.99 -15.39
N CYS A 521 12.55 4.48 -14.92
CA CYS A 521 12.48 5.57 -13.94
C CYS A 521 13.09 5.15 -12.59
N ALA A 522 13.54 6.14 -11.81
CA ALA A 522 14.02 5.89 -10.47
C ALA A 522 12.93 5.23 -9.60
N ARG A 523 13.31 4.27 -8.74
CA ARG A 523 12.38 3.57 -7.84
C ARG A 523 11.41 4.47 -7.05
N PRO A 524 11.83 5.63 -6.48
CA PRO A 524 10.86 6.52 -5.83
C PRO A 524 9.81 7.07 -6.80
N VAL A 525 10.18 7.35 -8.05
CA VAL A 525 9.26 7.83 -9.09
C VAL A 525 8.26 6.74 -9.45
N GLN A 526 8.73 5.51 -9.69
CA GLN A 526 7.87 4.35 -9.95
C GLN A 526 6.85 4.16 -8.83
N ALA A 527 7.30 4.18 -7.56
CA ALA A 527 6.43 4.00 -6.42
C ALA A 527 5.34 5.09 -6.34
N THR A 528 5.68 6.35 -6.59
CA THR A 528 4.70 7.45 -6.63
C THR A 528 3.73 7.28 -7.80
N VAL A 529 4.19 6.84 -8.96
CA VAL A 529 3.29 6.56 -10.10
C VAL A 529 2.30 5.44 -9.74
N LEU A 530 2.79 4.31 -9.23
CA LEU A 530 1.95 3.17 -8.86
C LEU A 530 0.92 3.51 -7.78
N ALA A 531 1.27 4.39 -6.83
CA ALA A 531 0.40 4.79 -5.73
C ALA A 531 -0.62 5.87 -6.12
N ASP A 532 -0.16 6.93 -6.81
CA ASP A 532 -0.90 8.18 -6.96
C ASP A 532 -1.54 8.34 -8.34
N PHE A 533 -1.20 7.49 -9.32
CA PHE A 533 -1.79 7.59 -10.65
C PHE A 533 -3.27 7.20 -10.64
N ARG A 534 -4.12 8.22 -10.76
CA ARG A 534 -5.59 8.12 -10.85
C ARG A 534 -6.06 8.96 -12.06
N PRO A 535 -6.19 8.36 -13.25
CA PRO A 535 -6.66 9.10 -14.41
C PRO A 535 -8.09 9.61 -14.17
N ARG A 536 -8.43 10.77 -14.74
CA ARG A 536 -9.75 11.40 -14.53
C ARG A 536 -10.92 10.55 -15.06
N ARG A 537 -10.64 9.69 -16.03
CA ARG A 537 -11.58 8.76 -16.64
C ARG A 537 -10.92 7.38 -16.68
N GLU A 538 -11.59 6.41 -16.06
CA GLU A 538 -11.21 4.99 -16.14
C GLU A 538 -11.96 4.35 -17.33
N GLY A 539 -11.33 3.42 -18.05
CA GLY A 539 -11.87 2.79 -19.27
C GLY A 539 -11.41 3.41 -20.59
N GLU A 540 -10.28 4.13 -20.62
CA GLU A 540 -9.63 4.53 -21.88
C GLU A 540 -8.75 3.37 -22.39
N ASP A 541 -8.72 3.14 -23.70
CA ASP A 541 -7.95 2.04 -24.30
C ASP A 541 -6.43 2.29 -24.31
N ASP A 542 -6.00 3.55 -24.13
CA ASP A 542 -4.59 3.95 -24.15
C ASP A 542 -4.26 5.00 -23.08
N TYR A 543 -3.55 4.57 -22.03
CA TYR A 543 -3.06 5.43 -20.95
C TYR A 543 -1.64 5.97 -21.16
N SER A 544 -0.99 5.67 -22.28
CA SER A 544 0.44 5.93 -22.51
C SER A 544 0.82 7.40 -22.31
N ALA A 545 0.03 8.32 -22.89
CA ALA A 545 0.27 9.76 -22.78
C ALA A 545 0.08 10.29 -21.36
N LEU A 546 -0.93 9.78 -20.64
CA LEU A 546 -1.25 10.18 -19.27
C LEU A 546 -0.16 9.71 -18.29
N VAL A 547 0.25 8.44 -18.40
CA VAL A 547 1.31 7.86 -17.57
C VAL A 547 2.63 8.60 -17.81
N MET A 548 3.04 8.81 -19.08
CA MET A 548 4.26 9.56 -19.38
C MET A 548 4.21 11.02 -18.90
N GLY A 549 3.05 11.68 -19.00
CA GLY A 549 2.86 13.02 -18.45
C GLY A 549 3.03 13.07 -16.93
N PHE A 550 2.48 12.07 -16.23
CA PHE A 550 2.57 11.97 -14.78
C PHE A 550 3.98 11.63 -14.29
N VAL A 551 4.65 10.67 -14.95
CA VAL A 551 6.05 10.33 -14.72
C VAL A 551 6.92 11.58 -14.81
N ARG A 552 6.83 12.35 -15.91
CA ARG A 552 7.59 13.61 -16.07
C ARG A 552 7.31 14.62 -14.97
N SER A 553 6.06 14.71 -14.51
CA SER A 553 5.66 15.59 -13.40
C SER A 553 6.26 15.17 -12.06
N ILE A 554 6.34 13.87 -11.78
CA ILE A 554 6.99 13.35 -10.57
C ILE A 554 8.51 13.52 -10.68
N GLU A 555 9.13 13.21 -11.81
CA GLU A 555 10.56 13.40 -12.02
C GLU A 555 10.97 14.86 -11.85
N ALA A 556 10.15 15.81 -12.33
CA ALA A 556 10.39 17.24 -12.13
C ALA A 556 10.30 17.67 -10.64
N ARG A 557 9.50 16.96 -9.83
CA ARG A 557 9.34 17.24 -8.38
C ARG A 557 10.40 16.55 -7.52
N THR A 558 10.72 15.29 -7.84
CA THR A 558 11.60 14.42 -7.05
C THR A 558 13.06 14.56 -7.48
N GLY A 559 13.29 14.79 -8.78
CA GLY A 559 14.60 15.10 -9.32
C GLY A 559 14.99 16.52 -8.94
N ALA A 560 16.19 16.66 -8.38
CA ALA A 560 16.84 17.91 -7.96
C ALA A 560 17.11 18.95 -9.08
N GLY A 561 16.28 19.01 -10.12
CA GLY A 561 16.42 19.82 -11.33
C GLY A 561 16.19 21.32 -11.15
N ASN A 562 15.72 21.80 -9.99
CA ASN A 562 15.62 23.24 -9.79
C ASN A 562 16.98 23.93 -9.52
N ARG A 563 18.06 23.17 -9.26
CA ARG A 563 19.39 23.78 -9.11
C ARG A 563 20.04 24.17 -10.44
N GLN A 564 19.60 23.62 -11.56
CA GLN A 564 20.18 23.91 -12.88
C GLN A 564 19.50 25.08 -13.59
N ARG A 565 18.18 25.29 -13.38
CA ARG A 565 17.51 26.51 -13.86
C ARG A 565 17.94 27.76 -13.11
N GLU A 566 18.26 27.65 -11.82
CA GLU A 566 18.74 28.80 -11.03
C GLU A 566 20.20 29.21 -11.36
N ARG A 567 21.02 28.30 -11.93
CA ARG A 567 22.36 28.63 -12.43
C ARG A 567 22.37 29.31 -13.80
N GLY A 568 21.28 29.24 -14.57
CA GLY A 568 21.19 29.83 -15.90
C GLY A 568 20.91 31.33 -15.92
N TYR A 569 20.25 31.87 -14.88
CA TYR A 569 19.84 33.28 -14.85
C TYR A 569 20.83 34.25 -14.18
N ARG A 570 21.90 33.75 -13.52
CA ARG A 570 22.90 34.61 -12.87
C ARG A 570 24.11 34.98 -13.73
N ARG A 571 24.21 34.53 -15.00
CA ARG A 571 25.39 34.78 -15.84
C ARG A 571 25.27 35.97 -16.80
N ASP A 572 24.11 36.63 -16.90
CA ASP A 572 23.92 37.73 -17.87
C ASP A 572 23.73 39.13 -17.27
N GLU A 573 23.63 39.30 -15.94
CA GLU A 573 23.52 40.64 -15.33
C GLU A 573 24.87 41.33 -15.06
N GLY A 574 26.01 40.70 -15.39
CA GLY A 574 27.34 41.19 -15.04
C GLY A 574 28.08 42.00 -16.10
N ARG A 575 27.53 42.20 -17.32
CA ARG A 575 28.32 42.70 -18.48
C ARG A 575 27.95 44.10 -19.00
N SER A 576 27.17 44.90 -18.28
CA SER A 576 26.63 46.16 -18.82
C SER A 576 27.04 47.44 -18.08
N ARG A 577 28.18 47.49 -17.36
CA ARG A 577 28.66 48.73 -16.73
C ARG A 577 30.18 48.89 -16.84
N SER A 578 30.67 49.17 -18.05
CA SER A 578 31.97 49.81 -18.26
C SER A 578 32.08 50.38 -19.68
N SER A 579 31.35 51.46 -19.95
CA SER A 579 31.67 52.42 -21.02
C SER A 579 30.91 53.72 -20.73
N ASP A 580 31.58 54.85 -20.94
CA ASP A 580 31.19 56.24 -20.68
C ASP A 580 31.67 56.71 -19.29
N SER A 581 32.81 57.37 -19.07
CA SER A 581 33.71 58.19 -19.91
C SER A 581 33.04 59.35 -20.66
N ALA A 582 32.82 60.45 -19.94
CA ALA A 582 33.07 61.83 -20.37
C ALA A 582 33.01 62.76 -19.15
#